data_AF-A0A850PED1-F1
#
_entry.id   AF-A0A850PED1-F1
#
_cell.length_a   1.000
_cell.length_b   1.000
_cell.length_c   1.000
_cell.angle_alpha   90.00
_cell.angle_beta   90.00
_cell.angle_gamma   90.00
#
_symmetry.space_group_name_H-M   'P 1'
#
loop_
_entity.id
_entity.type
_entity.pdbx_description
1 polymer ?
#
loop_
_entity_poly.entity_id
_entity_poly.type
_entity_poly.pdbx_seq_one_letter_code
_entity_poly.pdbx_strand_id
1 'polypeptide(L)'
;MVFMSSLSGKSASGHMALYNATKFGLRGFSTALRDDLRPYGVGVSTIFPGPIRDAGMIAETDVHIPRLGTRTTEAVAKATIHAVEENIAEVTVAPWSLRAATLLGSLAPELTSRLQRKTGGHTMMAAISRAQQHKR
;
A
#
# COMPACT_ATOMS: atom_id res chain seq x y z
N MET A 1 12.13 13.77 -4.00
CA MET A 1 12.39 12.35 -3.73
C MET A 1 11.08 11.58 -3.74
N VAL A 2 11.10 10.31 -4.16
CA VAL A 2 9.89 9.45 -4.19
C VAL A 2 10.18 8.14 -3.47
N PHE A 3 9.28 7.74 -2.56
CA PHE A 3 9.31 6.44 -1.90
C PHE A 3 8.12 5.57 -2.31
N MET A 4 8.39 4.29 -2.60
CA MET A 4 7.36 3.32 -2.99
C MET A 4 6.95 2.44 -1.80
N SER A 5 5.85 2.80 -1.15
CA SER A 5 5.27 2.07 -0.02
C SER A 5 4.22 1.05 -0.49
N SER A 6 3.10 0.93 0.21
CA SER A 6 1.97 0.04 -0.05
C SER A 6 0.79 0.44 0.83
N LEU A 7 -0.45 0.07 0.49
CA LEU A 7 -1.58 0.16 1.44
C LEU A 7 -1.27 -0.49 2.80
N SER A 8 -0.40 -1.51 2.84
CA SER A 8 0.13 -2.12 4.07
C SER A 8 0.95 -1.19 4.97
N GLY A 9 1.33 0.00 4.50
CA GLY A 9 1.94 1.06 5.31
C GLY A 9 0.93 2.04 5.92
N LYS A 10 -0.37 1.83 5.67
CA LYS A 10 -1.48 2.61 6.22
C LYS A 10 -2.46 1.78 7.03
N SER A 11 -2.67 0.52 6.65
CA SER A 11 -3.50 -0.45 7.37
C SER A 11 -2.83 -1.82 7.36
N ALA A 12 -2.74 -2.47 8.52
CA ALA A 12 -2.08 -3.76 8.64
C ALA A 12 -3.02 -4.91 8.23
N SER A 13 -2.43 -5.96 7.66
CA SER A 13 -3.11 -7.23 7.37
C SER A 13 -2.33 -8.41 7.93
N GLY A 14 -3.03 -9.47 8.35
CA GLY A 14 -2.42 -10.70 8.86
C GLY A 14 -1.50 -11.37 7.83
N HIS A 15 -0.60 -12.25 8.30
CA HIS A 15 0.41 -12.98 7.49
C HIS A 15 1.49 -12.14 6.79
N MET A 16 1.47 -10.83 7.00
CA MET A 16 2.38 -9.87 6.36
C MET A 16 3.10 -8.98 7.39
N ALA A 17 3.31 -9.46 8.63
CA ALA A 17 3.79 -8.63 9.74
C ALA A 17 5.11 -7.88 9.43
N LEU A 18 6.13 -8.58 8.92
CA LEU A 18 7.40 -7.97 8.53
C LEU A 18 7.23 -6.97 7.37
N TYR A 19 6.44 -7.34 6.36
CA TYR A 19 6.15 -6.45 5.24
C TYR A 19 5.44 -5.17 5.72
N ASN A 20 4.40 -5.30 6.55
CA ASN A 20 3.72 -4.17 7.17
C ASN A 20 4.71 -3.30 7.94
N ALA A 21 5.56 -3.88 8.79
CA ALA A 21 6.57 -3.14 9.55
C ALA A 21 7.48 -2.29 8.64
N THR A 22 7.98 -2.87 7.55
CA THR A 22 8.81 -2.10 6.58
C THR A 22 8.04 -0.98 5.90
N LYS A 23 6.76 -1.20 5.55
CA LYS A 23 5.95 -0.20 4.81
C LYS A 23 5.40 0.90 5.71
N PHE A 24 5.08 0.60 6.96
CA PHE A 24 4.78 1.61 7.99
C PHE A 24 6.04 2.41 8.36
N GLY A 25 7.17 1.74 8.55
CA GLY A 25 8.46 2.40 8.81
C GLY A 25 8.87 3.34 7.68
N LEU A 26 8.74 2.90 6.42
CA LEU A 26 9.01 3.73 5.25
C LEU A 26 8.10 4.96 5.19
N ARG A 27 6.82 4.82 5.54
CA ARG A 27 5.90 5.95 5.65
C ARG A 27 6.39 6.95 6.70
N GLY A 28 6.62 6.50 7.93
CA GLY A 28 7.11 7.36 9.01
C GLY A 28 8.40 8.08 8.65
N PHE A 29 9.38 7.34 8.12
CA PHE A 29 10.65 7.89 7.64
C PHE A 29 10.45 8.96 6.56
N SER A 30 9.67 8.66 5.52
CA SER A 30 9.44 9.59 4.41
C SER A 30 8.70 10.87 4.84
N THR A 31 7.78 10.75 5.80
CA THR A 31 7.04 11.91 6.35
C THR A 31 7.97 12.81 7.16
N ALA A 32 8.80 12.24 8.04
CA ALA A 32 9.79 13.02 8.80
C ALA A 32 10.81 13.69 7.85
N LEU A 33 11.34 12.92 6.89
CA LEU A 33 12.31 13.43 5.93
C LEU A 33 11.75 14.58 5.08
N ARG A 34 10.45 14.58 4.78
CA ARG A 34 9.80 15.67 4.07
C ARG A 34 9.89 16.99 4.84
N ASP A 35 9.65 16.94 6.14
CA ASP A 35 9.74 18.13 7.00
C ASP A 35 11.19 18.57 7.18
N ASP A 36 12.12 17.62 7.38
CA ASP A 36 13.56 17.90 7.48
C ASP A 36 14.11 18.58 6.21
N LEU A 37 13.60 18.19 5.04
CA LEU A 37 14.06 18.70 3.74
C LEU A 37 13.32 19.95 3.26
N ARG A 38 12.24 20.34 3.93
CA ARG A 38 11.42 21.51 3.57
C ARG A 38 12.22 22.82 3.52
N PRO A 39 13.13 23.14 4.45
CA PRO A 39 13.95 24.36 4.39
C PRO A 39 14.87 24.43 3.16
N TYR A 40 15.18 23.28 2.56
CA TYR A 40 16.05 23.18 1.37
C TYR A 40 15.26 23.17 0.06
N GLY A 41 13.93 23.34 0.11
CA GLY A 41 13.08 23.31 -1.07
C GLY A 41 12.95 21.93 -1.74
N VAL A 42 13.35 20.85 -1.05
CA VAL A 42 13.30 19.49 -1.62
C VAL A 42 11.99 18.80 -1.21
N GLY A 43 11.15 18.47 -2.20
CA GLY A 43 9.91 17.71 -2.00
C GLY A 43 10.15 16.21 -1.76
N VAL A 44 9.31 15.59 -0.93
CA VAL A 44 9.33 14.14 -0.66
C VAL A 44 7.92 13.56 -0.78
N SER A 45 7.72 12.64 -1.71
CA SER A 45 6.42 12.02 -1.98
C SER A 45 6.46 10.52 -1.69
N THR A 46 5.39 10.00 -1.11
CA THR A 46 5.25 8.57 -0.82
C THR A 46 4.03 8.00 -1.51
N ILE A 47 4.24 6.99 -2.35
CA ILE A 47 3.19 6.34 -3.11
C ILE A 47 2.76 5.07 -2.38
N PHE A 48 1.45 4.86 -2.25
CA PHE A 48 0.83 3.72 -1.58
C PHE A 48 -0.03 2.93 -2.57
N PRO A 49 0.57 2.06 -3.40
CA PRO A 49 -0.19 1.17 -4.26
C PRO A 49 -1.01 0.17 -3.46
N GLY A 50 -2.23 -0.10 -3.92
CA GLY A 50 -3.00 -1.28 -3.54
C GLY A 50 -2.70 -2.47 -4.46
N PRO A 51 -3.63 -3.42 -4.59
CA PRO A 51 -3.51 -4.53 -5.54
C PRO A 51 -3.37 -4.03 -6.99
N ILE A 52 -2.29 -4.43 -7.67
CA ILE A 52 -1.99 -4.07 -9.06
C ILE A 52 -2.13 -5.31 -9.95
N ARG A 53 -2.94 -5.26 -11.02
CA ARG A 53 -3.35 -6.45 -11.77
C ARG A 53 -2.38 -6.92 -12.86
N ASP A 54 -1.48 -6.05 -13.28
CA ASP A 54 -0.57 -6.22 -14.42
C ASP A 54 0.90 -6.33 -14.00
N ALA A 55 1.20 -6.25 -12.69
CA ALA A 55 2.53 -6.51 -12.14
C ALA A 55 2.51 -6.79 -10.62
N GLY A 56 3.62 -7.34 -10.10
CA GLY A 56 3.87 -7.50 -8.67
C GLY A 56 3.09 -8.65 -8.02
N MET A 57 2.87 -8.57 -6.69
CA MET A 57 2.33 -9.67 -5.87
C MET A 57 1.05 -10.32 -6.39
N ILE A 58 0.20 -9.61 -7.14
CA ILE A 58 -1.04 -10.19 -7.67
C ILE A 58 -0.84 -10.83 -9.04
N ALA A 59 -0.03 -10.21 -9.91
CA ALA A 59 0.29 -10.81 -11.21
C ALA A 59 1.20 -12.04 -11.09
N GLU A 60 1.96 -12.14 -10.00
CA GLU A 60 2.90 -13.23 -9.72
C GLU A 60 2.31 -14.36 -8.86
N THR A 61 1.03 -14.26 -8.49
CA THR A 61 0.34 -15.29 -7.69
C THR A 61 -0.94 -15.73 -8.39
N ASP A 62 -1.36 -16.97 -8.20
CA ASP A 62 -2.64 -17.48 -8.74
C ASP A 62 -3.88 -16.91 -7.99
N VAL A 63 -3.69 -15.83 -7.22
CA VAL A 63 -4.75 -15.21 -6.42
C VAL A 63 -5.57 -14.28 -7.31
N HIS A 64 -6.76 -14.74 -7.70
CA HIS A 64 -7.68 -13.95 -8.49
C HIS A 64 -8.34 -12.84 -7.65
N ILE A 65 -7.96 -11.59 -7.92
CA ILE A 65 -8.64 -10.41 -7.37
C ILE A 65 -9.53 -9.79 -8.47
N PRO A 66 -10.82 -9.54 -8.21
CA PRO A 66 -11.70 -8.89 -9.17
C PRO A 66 -11.12 -7.56 -9.66
N ARG A 67 -11.27 -7.25 -10.95
CA ARG A 67 -10.74 -6.01 -11.56
C ARG A 67 -11.13 -4.74 -10.80
N LEU A 68 -12.34 -4.69 -10.26
CA LEU A 68 -12.85 -3.57 -9.47
C LEU A 68 -12.07 -3.33 -8.16
N GLY A 69 -11.37 -4.36 -7.66
CA GLY A 69 -10.49 -4.31 -6.49
C GLY A 69 -9.02 -4.01 -6.80
N THR A 70 -8.66 -3.71 -8.06
CA THR A 70 -7.27 -3.54 -8.50
C THR A 70 -7.03 -2.23 -9.28
N ARG A 71 -5.76 -1.85 -9.44
CA ARG A 71 -5.28 -0.80 -10.35
C ARG A 71 -4.21 -1.33 -11.31
N THR A 72 -3.71 -0.48 -12.19
CA THR A 72 -2.63 -0.82 -13.16
C THR A 72 -1.31 -0.19 -12.77
N THR A 73 -0.22 -0.73 -13.31
CA THR A 73 1.11 -0.10 -13.28
C THR A 73 1.09 1.31 -13.87
N GLU A 74 0.37 1.52 -14.97
CA GLU A 74 0.21 2.84 -15.59
C GLU A 74 -0.46 3.85 -14.63
N ALA A 75 -1.44 3.41 -13.83
CA ALA A 75 -2.05 4.28 -12.83
C ALA A 75 -1.06 4.65 -11.71
N VAL A 76 -0.16 3.74 -11.34
CA VAL A 76 0.93 4.03 -10.38
C VAL A 76 1.92 5.01 -10.98
N ALA A 77 2.30 4.84 -12.25
CA ALA A 77 3.22 5.74 -12.94
C ALA A 77 2.64 7.16 -13.04
N LYS A 78 1.40 7.30 -13.52
CA LYS A 78 0.69 8.59 -13.60
C LYS A 78 0.57 9.27 -12.23
N ALA A 79 0.19 8.51 -11.20
CA ALA A 79 0.10 9.03 -9.84
C ALA A 79 1.46 9.46 -9.28
N THR A 80 2.54 8.78 -9.66
CA THR A 80 3.90 9.12 -9.23
C THR A 80 4.36 10.43 -9.87
N ILE A 81 4.17 10.57 -11.19
CA ILE A 81 4.49 11.81 -11.91
C ILE A 81 3.73 12.99 -11.31
N HIS A 82 2.41 12.84 -11.15
CA HIS A 82 1.57 13.86 -10.54
C HIS A 82 2.01 14.22 -9.12
N ALA A 83 2.41 13.24 -8.30
CA ALA A 83 2.91 13.51 -6.96
C ALA A 83 4.19 14.35 -6.95
N VAL A 84 5.06 14.15 -7.94
CA VAL A 84 6.30 14.92 -8.09
C VAL A 84 6.00 16.34 -8.57
N GLU A 85 5.19 16.48 -9.62
CA GLU A 85 4.83 17.79 -10.21
C GLU A 85 4.14 18.71 -9.20
N GLU A 86 3.19 18.17 -8.43
CA GLU A 86 2.41 18.91 -7.44
C GLU A 86 3.02 18.87 -6.03
N ASN A 87 4.20 18.26 -5.88
CA ASN A 87 4.89 18.05 -4.60
C ASN A 87 3.94 17.48 -3.51
N ILE A 88 3.19 16.43 -3.81
CA ILE A 88 2.21 15.84 -2.89
C ILE A 88 2.91 14.88 -1.92
N ALA A 89 2.67 15.04 -0.62
CA ALA A 89 3.32 14.24 0.41
C ALA A 89 2.96 12.74 0.34
N GLU A 90 1.68 12.41 0.20
CA GLU A 90 1.20 11.03 0.16
C GLU A 90 0.16 10.83 -0.94
N VAL A 91 0.36 9.83 -1.79
CA VAL A 91 -0.60 9.46 -2.86
C VAL A 91 -0.97 7.99 -2.77
N THR A 92 -2.26 7.71 -2.63
CA THR A 92 -2.78 6.34 -2.58
C THR A 92 -3.33 5.91 -3.94
N VAL A 93 -2.78 4.84 -4.50
CA VAL A 93 -3.19 4.29 -5.81
C VAL A 93 -4.00 3.02 -5.58
N ALA A 94 -5.29 3.21 -5.34
CA ALA A 94 -6.24 2.11 -5.11
C ALA A 94 -7.67 2.52 -5.53
N PRO A 95 -8.59 1.56 -5.73
CA PRO A 95 -10.02 1.85 -5.82
C PRO A 95 -10.51 2.65 -4.60
N TRP A 96 -11.50 3.52 -4.81
CA TRP A 96 -11.99 4.42 -3.77
C TRP A 96 -12.52 3.66 -2.53
N SER A 97 -13.14 2.49 -2.75
CA SER A 97 -13.63 1.60 -1.69
C SER A 97 -12.50 1.10 -0.81
N LEU A 98 -11.38 0.68 -1.41
CA LEU A 98 -10.17 0.27 -0.70
C LEU A 98 -9.49 1.44 0.02
N ARG A 99 -9.52 2.64 -0.55
CA ARG A 99 -9.03 3.86 0.13
C ARG A 99 -9.82 4.13 1.41
N ALA A 100 -11.15 4.07 1.34
CA ALA A 100 -12.04 4.25 2.48
C ALA A 100 -11.82 3.17 3.54
N ALA A 101 -11.75 1.89 3.13
CA ALA A 101 -11.47 0.78 4.03
C ALA A 101 -10.11 0.91 4.72
N THR A 102 -9.08 1.38 4.01
CA THR A 102 -7.75 1.62 4.58
C THR A 102 -7.77 2.73 5.63
N LEU A 103 -8.50 3.81 5.36
CA LEU A 103 -8.67 4.91 6.32
C LEU A 103 -9.38 4.41 7.59
N LEU A 104 -10.50 3.69 7.44
CA LEU A 104 -11.20 3.08 8.58
C LEU A 104 -10.30 2.10 9.35
N GLY A 105 -9.50 1.31 8.63
CA GLY A 105 -8.52 0.39 9.22
C GLY A 105 -7.43 1.07 10.04
N SER A 106 -7.01 2.27 9.63
CA SER A 106 -6.04 3.06 10.38
C SER A 106 -6.63 3.67 11.67
N LEU A 107 -7.94 3.90 11.73
CA LEU A 107 -8.62 4.48 12.89
C LEU A 107 -9.15 3.42 13.87
N ALA A 108 -9.53 2.24 13.36
CA ALA A 108 -10.09 1.15 14.14
C ALA A 108 -9.46 -0.21 13.76
N PRO A 109 -8.19 -0.44 14.16
CA PRO A 109 -7.43 -1.64 13.77
C PRO A 109 -8.06 -2.94 14.27
N GLU A 110 -8.69 -2.95 15.45
CA GLU A 110 -9.37 -4.15 15.97
C GLU A 110 -10.65 -4.51 15.21
N LEU A 111 -11.48 -3.51 14.86
CA LEU A 111 -12.70 -3.73 14.08
C LEU A 111 -12.36 -4.29 12.71
N THR A 112 -11.32 -3.76 12.08
CA THR A 112 -10.85 -4.20 10.76
C THR A 112 -10.25 -5.61 10.82
N SER A 113 -9.49 -5.92 11.88
CA SER A 113 -8.95 -7.26 12.10
C SER A 113 -10.07 -8.30 12.30
N ARG A 114 -11.15 -7.93 13.00
CA ARG A 114 -12.33 -8.80 13.17
C ARG A 114 -13.07 -9.01 11.85
N LEU A 115 -13.24 -7.97 11.05
CA LEU A 115 -13.85 -8.06 9.72
C LEU A 115 -13.02 -8.93 8.77
N GLN A 116 -11.70 -8.72 8.69
CA GLN A 116 -10.80 -9.53 7.86
C GLN A 116 -10.82 -11.01 8.21
N ARG A 117 -10.99 -11.37 9.50
CA ARG A 117 -11.16 -12.76 9.93
C ARG A 117 -12.50 -13.35 9.48
N LYS A 118 -13.57 -12.55 9.45
CA LYS A 118 -14.92 -13.01 9.07
C LYS A 118 -15.14 -13.07 7.56
N THR A 119 -14.47 -12.24 6.76
CA THR A 119 -14.71 -12.13 5.31
C THR A 119 -13.77 -12.98 4.44
N GLY A 120 -12.93 -13.83 5.04
CA GLY A 120 -11.97 -14.66 4.30
C GLY A 120 -10.72 -13.91 3.79
N GLY A 121 -10.59 -12.61 4.07
CA GLY A 121 -9.41 -11.82 3.70
C GLY A 121 -8.10 -12.36 4.29
N HIS A 122 -8.18 -13.01 5.45
CA HIS A 122 -7.05 -13.70 6.08
C HIS A 122 -6.50 -14.86 5.23
N THR A 123 -7.38 -15.62 4.57
CA THR A 123 -6.99 -16.76 3.69
C THR A 123 -6.32 -16.25 2.42
N MET A 124 -6.83 -15.17 1.84
CA MET A 124 -6.22 -14.52 0.67
C MET A 124 -4.83 -13.99 0.99
N MET A 125 -4.66 -13.29 2.12
CA MET A 125 -3.33 -12.79 2.53
C MET A 125 -2.35 -13.92 2.87
N ALA A 126 -2.84 -15.03 3.44
CA ALA A 126 -2.01 -16.22 3.65
C ALA A 126 -1.53 -16.83 2.33
N ALA A 127 -2.40 -16.91 1.31
CA ALA A 127 -2.06 -17.43 -0.01
C ALA A 127 -0.99 -16.56 -0.69
N ILE A 128 -1.16 -15.23 -0.66
CA ILE A 128 -0.17 -14.27 -1.19
C ILE A 128 1.17 -14.41 -0.46
N SER A 129 1.14 -14.46 0.88
CA SER A 129 2.35 -14.60 1.69
C SER A 129 3.12 -15.88 1.35
N ARG A 130 2.43 -17.03 1.26
CA ARG A 130 3.03 -18.32 0.88
C ARG A 130 3.64 -18.30 -0.52
N ALA A 131 2.93 -17.74 -1.50
CA ALA A 131 3.43 -17.69 -2.87
C ALA A 131 4.71 -16.84 -3.01
N GLN A 132 4.95 -15.91 -2.08
CA GLN A 132 6.16 -15.09 -2.04
C GLN A 132 7.33 -15.73 -1.26
N GLN A 133 7.11 -16.83 -0.51
CA GLN A 133 8.17 -17.46 0.30
C GLN A 133 9.27 -18.10 -0.55
N HIS A 134 8.97 -18.54 -1.78
CA HIS A 134 9.95 -19.17 -2.68
C HIS A 134 10.90 -18.18 -3.37
N LYS A 135 10.74 -16.87 -3.15
CA LYS A 135 11.59 -15.82 -3.72
C LYS A 135 12.71 -15.34 -2.79
N ARG A 136 12.85 -15.97 -1.61
CA ARG A 136 13.87 -15.62 -0.61
C ARG A 136 15.09 -16.50 -0.70
#